data_AF-A0A345QGY0-F1
#
_entry.id   AF-A0A345QGY0-F1
#
_cell.length_a   1.000
_cell.length_b   1.000
_cell.length_c   1.000
_cell.angle_alpha   90.00
_cell.angle_beta   90.00
_cell.angle_gamma   90.00
#
_symmetry.space_group_name_H-M   'P 1'
#
loop_
_entity.id
_entity.type
_entity.pdbx_description
1 polymer ?
#
loop_
_entity_poly.entity_id
_entity_poly.type
_entity_poly.pdbx_seq_one_letter_code
_entity_poly.pdbx_strand_id
1 'polypeptide(L)'
;MDSLTQFVLGSTISVLCLGKTLGPRKAALLGGALGTLPDLDVFLSFDTAVDEFVLHRGWTHALATHAVAAPVIGELLVRSIRRLKDHRALVWWTVFLCFSTHAIIDAMTVYGTRLFWPFYQDPVGVGSIFIIDPIYTLPLLGTAIWALSRRDWSRPLGRGITLALVFSTAYLGLGVMLQAQAEYRAKAIFAKAGISTDSVFAIAAPFNIVLWKVIGLEEDRYHNLYLSMFGNDQQASVNPGDKMAMEMVG
;
A
#
# COMPACT_ATOMS: atom_id res chain seq x y z
N MET A 1 2.68 -1.41 4.40
CA MET A 1 1.39 -1.38 5.09
C MET A 1 1.43 -2.34 6.26
N ASP A 2 0.48 -2.27 7.19
CA ASP A 2 0.42 -3.27 8.26
C ASP A 2 0.01 -4.66 7.73
N SER A 3 0.47 -5.72 8.39
CA SER A 3 0.26 -7.09 7.94
C SER A 3 -1.21 -7.53 7.95
N LEU A 4 -2.07 -6.94 8.79
CA LEU A 4 -3.49 -7.25 8.79
C LEU A 4 -4.13 -6.74 7.49
N THR A 5 -3.82 -5.51 7.09
CA THR A 5 -4.25 -4.93 5.81
C THR A 5 -3.82 -5.80 4.63
N GLN A 6 -2.56 -6.25 4.62
CA GLN A 6 -2.04 -7.11 3.57
C GLN A 6 -2.76 -8.47 3.51
N PHE A 7 -3.00 -9.09 4.67
CA PHE A 7 -3.74 -10.34 4.76
C PHE A 7 -5.18 -10.19 4.23
N VAL A 8 -5.91 -9.14 4.63
CA VAL A 8 -7.32 -8.99 4.21
C VAL A 8 -7.45 -8.59 2.74
N LEU A 9 -6.53 -7.79 2.21
CA LEU A 9 -6.49 -7.46 0.78
C LEU A 9 -6.20 -8.71 -0.06
N GLY A 10 -5.16 -9.49 0.31
CA GLY A 10 -4.88 -10.77 -0.34
C GLY A 10 -6.06 -11.74 -0.26
N SER A 11 -6.71 -11.83 0.89
CA SER A 11 -7.91 -12.66 1.10
C SER A 11 -9.04 -12.27 0.14
N THR A 12 -9.37 -10.98 0.05
CA THR A 12 -10.48 -10.50 -0.79
C THR A 12 -10.23 -10.72 -2.28
N ILE A 13 -9.01 -10.46 -2.76
CA ILE A 13 -8.58 -10.72 -4.14
C ILE A 13 -8.71 -12.22 -4.47
N SER A 14 -8.13 -13.08 -3.64
CA SER A 14 -8.18 -14.52 -3.87
C SER A 14 -9.61 -15.07 -3.80
N VAL A 15 -10.47 -14.57 -2.90
CA VAL A 15 -11.87 -15.00 -2.88
C VAL A 15 -12.60 -14.55 -4.14
N LEU A 16 -12.35 -13.34 -4.65
CA LEU A 16 -12.94 -12.89 -5.91
C LEU A 16 -12.57 -13.81 -7.08
N CYS A 17 -11.29 -14.20 -7.17
CA CYS A 17 -10.77 -15.04 -8.25
C CYS A 17 -11.12 -16.53 -8.08
N LEU A 18 -10.83 -17.10 -6.92
CA LEU A 18 -10.84 -18.55 -6.67
C LEU A 18 -11.98 -19.02 -5.77
N GLY A 19 -12.81 -18.10 -5.24
CA GLY A 19 -13.88 -18.44 -4.29
C GLY A 19 -14.92 -19.43 -4.84
N LYS A 20 -15.20 -19.39 -6.14
CA LYS A 20 -16.09 -20.35 -6.82
C LYS A 20 -15.47 -21.74 -6.97
N THR A 21 -14.14 -21.83 -7.06
CA THR A 21 -13.39 -23.06 -7.31
C THR A 21 -12.97 -23.75 -6.01
N LEU A 22 -12.38 -23.00 -5.07
CA LEU A 22 -11.89 -23.53 -3.79
C LEU A 22 -12.94 -23.51 -2.67
N GLY A 23 -13.98 -22.70 -2.81
CA GLY A 23 -14.84 -22.28 -1.72
C GLY A 23 -14.27 -21.03 -1.01
N PRO A 24 -15.12 -20.09 -0.55
CA PRO A 24 -14.66 -18.81 -0.03
C PRO A 24 -13.67 -18.90 1.12
N ARG A 25 -13.93 -19.74 2.13
CA ARG A 25 -13.02 -19.88 3.28
C ARG A 25 -11.60 -20.27 2.87
N LYS A 26 -11.44 -21.25 1.97
CA LYS A 26 -10.12 -21.71 1.52
C LYS A 26 -9.43 -20.67 0.65
N ALA A 27 -10.19 -20.01 -0.24
CA ALA A 27 -9.67 -18.93 -1.05
C ALA A 27 -9.19 -17.75 -0.20
N ALA A 28 -9.93 -17.39 0.85
CA ALA A 28 -9.55 -16.33 1.79
C ALA A 28 -8.22 -16.66 2.49
N LEU A 29 -8.10 -17.86 3.09
CA LEU A 29 -6.87 -18.28 3.76
C LEU A 29 -5.66 -18.32 2.81
N LEU A 30 -5.86 -18.86 1.60
CA LEU A 30 -4.81 -18.90 0.57
C LEU A 30 -4.38 -17.47 0.19
N GLY A 31 -5.35 -16.59 -0.06
CA GLY A 31 -5.10 -15.21 -0.44
C GLY A 31 -4.42 -14.41 0.65
N GLY A 32 -4.85 -14.58 1.90
CA GLY A 32 -4.23 -13.90 3.03
C GLY A 32 -2.78 -14.33 3.24
N ALA A 33 -2.48 -15.62 3.11
CA ALA A 33 -1.10 -16.11 3.17
C ALA A 33 -0.24 -15.60 2.01
N LEU A 34 -0.77 -15.56 0.78
CA LEU A 34 -0.08 -14.99 -0.36
C LEU A 34 0.13 -13.48 -0.21
N GLY A 35 -0.87 -12.77 0.35
CA GLY A 35 -0.82 -11.33 0.59
C GLY A 35 0.23 -10.93 1.61
N THR A 36 0.64 -11.81 2.53
CA THR A 36 1.72 -11.54 3.49
C THR A 36 3.07 -12.10 3.06
N LEU A 37 3.13 -12.84 1.93
CA LEU A 37 4.35 -13.52 1.50
C LEU A 37 5.48 -12.55 1.10
N PRO A 38 5.24 -11.42 0.42
CA PRO A 38 6.32 -10.50 0.05
C PRO A 38 7.12 -10.00 1.26
N ASP A 39 6.43 -9.63 2.35
CA ASP A 39 7.04 -9.18 3.62
C ASP A 39 7.86 -10.25 4.35
N LEU A 40 7.83 -11.53 3.94
CA LEU A 40 8.70 -12.56 4.52
C LEU A 40 10.17 -12.39 4.13
N ASP A 41 10.48 -11.42 3.27
CA ASP A 41 11.83 -10.93 3.07
C ASP A 41 12.46 -10.31 4.32
N VAL A 42 11.67 -10.07 5.38
CA VAL A 42 12.17 -9.81 6.73
C VAL A 42 13.14 -10.85 7.27
N PHE A 43 13.01 -12.09 6.79
CA PHE A 43 13.89 -13.18 7.19
C PHE A 43 15.14 -13.32 6.30
N LEU A 44 15.28 -12.50 5.26
CA LEU A 44 16.49 -12.42 4.47
C LEU A 44 17.46 -11.47 5.19
N SER A 45 18.57 -12.01 5.69
CA SER A 45 19.62 -11.21 6.32
C SER A 45 20.34 -10.37 5.26
N PHE A 46 20.46 -9.06 5.51
CA PHE A 46 21.25 -8.13 4.71
C PHE A 46 22.47 -7.66 5.52
N ASP A 47 23.54 -7.26 4.83
CA ASP A 47 24.86 -7.04 5.44
C ASP A 47 24.90 -5.82 6.39
N THR A 48 23.98 -4.86 6.24
CA THR A 48 23.86 -3.70 7.13
C THR A 48 22.39 -3.35 7.43
N ALA A 49 22.13 -2.63 8.54
CA ALA A 49 20.78 -2.16 8.89
C ALA A 49 20.21 -1.14 7.88
N VAL A 50 21.09 -0.40 7.18
CA VAL A 50 20.70 0.50 6.08
C VAL A 50 20.27 -0.33 4.87
N ASP A 51 21.02 -1.38 4.54
CA ASP A 51 20.66 -2.31 3.48
C ASP A 51 19.37 -3.06 3.82
N GLU A 52 19.16 -3.42 5.07
CA GLU A 52 17.92 -4.04 5.54
C GLU A 52 16.72 -3.11 5.30
N PHE A 53 16.84 -1.81 5.62
CA PHE A 53 15.79 -0.81 5.35
C PHE A 53 15.57 -0.54 3.84
N VAL A 54 16.65 -0.48 3.06
CA VAL A 54 16.61 -0.17 1.62
C VAL A 54 16.22 -1.39 0.77
N LEU A 55 16.51 -2.60 1.23
CA LEU A 55 16.29 -3.86 0.49
C LEU A 55 15.05 -4.63 0.97
N HIS A 56 14.53 -4.40 2.19
CA HIS A 56 13.25 -4.97 2.69
C HIS A 56 12.03 -4.67 1.80
N ARG A 57 12.15 -3.70 0.90
CA ARG A 57 11.11 -3.36 -0.06
C ARG A 57 11.69 -3.21 -1.46
N GLY A 58 12.77 -3.96 -1.69
CA GLY A 58 13.56 -3.94 -2.90
C GLY A 58 12.98 -4.85 -3.97
N TRP A 59 13.79 -5.78 -4.45
CA TRP A 59 13.46 -6.63 -5.59
C TRP A 59 12.27 -7.57 -5.33
N THR A 60 12.03 -7.96 -4.08
CA THR A 60 10.90 -8.82 -3.63
C THR A 60 9.53 -8.18 -3.84
N HIS A 61 9.49 -6.84 -3.85
CA HIS A 61 8.30 -6.02 -4.05
C HIS A 61 8.16 -5.50 -5.49
N ALA A 62 9.08 -5.87 -6.37
CA ALA A 62 9.07 -5.40 -7.75
C ALA A 62 8.05 -6.18 -8.60
N LEU A 63 7.31 -5.46 -9.46
CA LEU A 63 6.31 -6.07 -10.33
C LEU A 63 6.91 -7.07 -11.32
N ALA A 64 8.14 -6.81 -11.78
CA ALA A 64 8.88 -7.74 -12.64
C ALA A 64 9.17 -9.06 -11.91
N THR A 65 9.60 -8.99 -10.65
CA THR A 65 9.80 -10.17 -9.79
C THR A 65 8.50 -10.93 -9.58
N HIS A 66 7.39 -10.22 -9.31
CA HIS A 66 6.07 -10.85 -9.14
C HIS A 66 5.60 -11.55 -10.41
N ALA A 67 5.84 -10.96 -11.59
CA ALA A 67 5.49 -11.57 -12.87
C ALA A 67 6.23 -12.90 -13.11
N VAL A 68 7.46 -13.02 -12.62
CA VAL A 68 8.27 -14.26 -12.69
C VAL A 68 7.87 -15.24 -11.58
N ALA A 69 7.65 -14.77 -10.35
CA ALA A 69 7.33 -15.61 -9.20
C ALA A 69 5.91 -16.21 -9.28
N ALA A 70 4.96 -15.46 -9.83
CA ALA A 70 3.55 -15.88 -9.94
C ALA A 70 3.33 -17.21 -10.67
N PRO A 71 3.91 -17.48 -11.86
CA PRO A 71 3.78 -18.79 -12.49
C PRO A 71 4.46 -19.91 -11.71
N VAL A 72 5.59 -19.65 -11.02
CA VAL A 72 6.29 -20.66 -10.22
C VAL A 72 5.44 -21.09 -9.01
N ILE A 73 5.02 -20.14 -8.20
CA ILE A 73 4.20 -20.39 -7.01
C ILE A 73 2.80 -20.86 -7.42
N GLY A 74 2.22 -20.25 -8.44
CA GLY A 74 0.92 -20.65 -8.98
C GLY A 74 0.93 -22.08 -9.49
N GLU A 75 1.98 -22.52 -10.18
CA GLU A 75 2.13 -23.90 -10.63
C GLU A 75 2.26 -24.89 -9.46
N LEU A 76 2.99 -24.53 -8.40
CA LEU A 76 3.04 -25.32 -7.17
C LEU A 76 1.64 -25.51 -6.58
N LEU A 77 0.84 -24.44 -6.50
CA LEU A 77 -0.54 -24.50 -6.01
C LEU A 77 -1.43 -25.38 -6.89
N VAL A 78 -1.33 -25.24 -8.21
CA VAL A 78 -2.08 -26.04 -9.20
C VAL A 78 -1.77 -27.53 -9.07
N ARG A 79 -0.50 -27.89 -8.82
CA ARG A 79 -0.09 -29.30 -8.64
C ARG A 79 -0.51 -29.85 -7.28
N SER A 80 -0.44 -29.05 -6.22
CA SER A 80 -0.75 -29.47 -4.85
C SER A 80 -2.25 -29.52 -4.56
N ILE A 81 -3.08 -28.73 -5.24
CA ILE A 81 -4.50 -28.61 -4.95
C ILE A 81 -5.33 -29.11 -6.14
N ARG A 82 -5.93 -30.30 -6.01
CA ARG A 82 -6.70 -30.96 -7.08
C ARG A 82 -7.76 -30.07 -7.74
N ARG A 83 -8.44 -29.21 -6.96
CA ARG A 83 -9.49 -28.31 -7.45
C ARG A 83 -8.96 -27.18 -8.35
N LEU A 84 -7.66 -26.91 -8.36
CA LEU A 84 -7.05 -25.82 -9.14
C LEU A 84 -6.47 -26.27 -10.48
N LYS A 85 -6.41 -27.59 -10.75
CA LYS A 85 -5.74 -28.18 -11.92
C LYS A 85 -6.22 -27.58 -13.25
N ASP A 86 -7.53 -27.39 -13.39
CA ASP A 86 -8.14 -26.89 -14.63
C ASP A 86 -8.20 -25.35 -14.70
N HIS A 87 -7.64 -24.65 -13.70
CA HIS A 87 -7.71 -23.20 -13.56
C HIS A 87 -6.33 -22.54 -13.50
N ARG A 88 -5.31 -23.16 -14.11
CA ARG A 88 -3.89 -22.74 -14.04
C ARG A 88 -3.68 -21.24 -14.24
N ALA A 89 -4.17 -20.68 -15.36
CA ALA A 89 -3.99 -19.26 -15.67
C ALA A 89 -4.63 -18.35 -14.60
N LEU A 90 -5.82 -18.71 -14.10
CA LEU A 90 -6.51 -17.95 -13.06
C LEU A 90 -5.73 -17.98 -11.74
N VAL A 91 -5.11 -19.11 -11.40
CA VAL A 91 -4.26 -19.22 -10.20
C VAL A 91 -3.02 -18.36 -10.33
N TRP A 92 -2.34 -18.38 -11.48
CA TRP A 92 -1.16 -17.55 -11.73
C TRP A 92 -1.51 -16.07 -11.60
N TRP A 93 -2.62 -15.64 -12.21
CA TRP A 93 -3.13 -14.28 -12.05
C TRP A 93 -3.50 -13.95 -10.62
N THR A 94 -4.09 -14.89 -9.86
CA THR A 94 -4.42 -14.66 -8.45
C THR A 94 -3.16 -14.41 -7.62
N VAL A 95 -2.11 -15.22 -7.80
CA VAL A 95 -0.82 -15.02 -7.12
C VAL A 95 -0.20 -13.68 -7.50
N PHE A 96 -0.16 -13.38 -8.80
CA PHE A 96 0.36 -12.09 -9.29
C PHE A 96 -0.40 -10.92 -8.68
N LEU A 97 -1.74 -10.97 -8.65
CA LEU A 97 -2.57 -9.92 -8.07
C LEU A 97 -2.29 -9.77 -6.57
N CYS A 98 -2.25 -10.86 -5.80
CA CYS A 98 -1.95 -10.77 -4.37
C CYS A 98 -0.59 -10.09 -4.10
N PHE A 99 0.46 -10.44 -4.85
CA PHE A 99 1.78 -9.83 -4.66
C PHE A 99 1.86 -8.39 -5.17
N SER A 100 1.33 -8.14 -6.37
CA SER A 100 1.39 -6.80 -6.97
C SER A 100 0.58 -5.79 -6.18
N THR A 101 -0.62 -6.14 -5.72
CA THR A 101 -1.42 -5.22 -4.90
C THR A 101 -0.79 -4.96 -3.54
N HIS A 102 -0.06 -5.94 -2.99
CA HIS A 102 0.74 -5.75 -1.78
C HIS A 102 1.80 -4.68 -2.00
N ALA A 103 2.62 -4.81 -3.05
CA ALA A 103 3.68 -3.84 -3.31
C ALA A 103 3.13 -2.46 -3.71
N ILE A 104 2.02 -2.42 -4.45
CA ILE A 104 1.35 -1.18 -4.83
C ILE A 104 0.84 -0.45 -3.59
N ILE A 105 0.14 -1.11 -2.66
CA ILE A 105 -0.36 -0.41 -1.46
C ILE A 105 0.78 0.06 -0.55
N ASP A 106 1.89 -0.68 -0.51
CA ASP A 106 3.10 -0.23 0.20
C ASP A 106 3.73 0.99 -0.45
N ALA A 107 3.72 1.07 -1.79
CA ALA A 107 4.14 2.25 -2.53
C ALA A 107 3.24 3.46 -2.25
N MET A 108 1.98 3.27 -1.84
CA MET A 108 1.09 4.38 -1.47
C MET A 108 1.45 4.99 -0.10
N THR A 109 2.25 4.31 0.72
CA THR A 109 2.73 4.83 2.00
C THR A 109 4.00 5.67 1.85
N VAL A 110 4.39 6.42 2.88
CA VAL A 110 5.60 7.27 2.86
C VAL A 110 6.90 6.47 2.79
N TYR A 111 6.87 5.20 3.18
CA TYR A 111 8.04 4.33 3.20
C TYR A 111 8.44 3.84 1.79
N GLY A 112 7.45 3.74 0.91
CA GLY A 112 7.63 3.33 -0.48
C GLY A 112 8.09 1.89 -0.71
N THR A 113 8.17 1.52 -1.99
CA THR A 113 8.70 0.23 -2.49
C THR A 113 9.38 0.41 -3.85
N ARG A 114 10.36 -0.43 -4.19
CA ARG A 114 11.01 -0.45 -5.52
C ARG A 114 10.16 -1.16 -6.57
N LEU A 115 8.97 -0.61 -6.82
CA LEU A 115 7.93 -1.22 -7.64
C LEU A 115 8.38 -1.58 -9.07
N PHE A 116 9.30 -0.78 -9.63
CA PHE A 116 9.76 -0.87 -11.03
C PHE A 116 11.17 -1.48 -11.19
N TRP A 117 11.75 -2.04 -10.14
CA TRP A 117 13.02 -2.76 -10.25
C TRP A 117 12.87 -3.96 -11.21
N PRO A 118 13.87 -4.30 -12.05
CA PRO A 118 15.23 -3.73 -12.13
C PRO A 118 15.36 -2.53 -13.07
N PHE A 119 14.28 -2.07 -13.71
CA PHE A 119 14.33 -1.00 -14.72
C PHE A 119 14.49 0.39 -14.11
N TYR A 120 13.99 0.57 -12.88
CA TYR A 120 14.12 1.80 -12.11
C TYR A 120 14.39 1.45 -10.64
N GLN A 121 15.44 2.05 -10.07
CA GLN A 121 15.97 1.66 -8.76
C GLN A 121 15.36 2.44 -7.58
N ASP A 122 14.84 3.64 -7.82
CA ASP A 122 14.34 4.45 -6.71
C ASP A 122 12.98 3.91 -6.21
N PRO A 123 12.74 3.95 -4.89
CA PRO A 123 11.47 3.57 -4.32
C PRO A 123 10.38 4.59 -4.71
N VAL A 124 9.19 4.07 -5.00
CA VAL A 124 7.97 4.86 -5.14
C VAL A 124 7.29 4.91 -3.78
N GLY A 125 7.27 6.08 -3.15
CA GLY A 125 6.61 6.32 -1.87
C GLY A 125 5.69 7.52 -1.97
N VAL A 126 4.42 7.29 -2.30
CA VAL A 126 3.46 8.36 -2.52
C VAL A 126 3.16 9.07 -1.21
N GLY A 127 2.94 8.35 -0.10
CA GLY A 127 2.61 8.96 1.20
C GLY A 127 1.15 9.40 1.34
N SER A 128 0.26 8.96 0.44
CA SER A 128 -1.15 9.36 0.42
C SER A 128 -2.05 8.58 1.38
N ILE A 129 -1.50 7.59 2.08
CA ILE A 129 -2.20 6.79 3.08
C ILE A 129 -1.23 6.36 4.18
N PHE A 130 -1.72 6.31 5.42
CA PHE A 130 -0.93 5.86 6.57
C PHE A 130 -0.83 4.33 6.63
N ILE A 131 0.24 3.79 7.24
CA ILE A 131 0.47 2.32 7.35
C ILE A 131 -0.73 1.59 7.97
N ILE A 132 -1.42 2.22 8.93
CA ILE A 132 -2.58 1.66 9.61
C ILE A 132 -3.76 2.58 9.32
N ASP A 133 -4.60 2.25 8.34
CA ASP A 133 -5.77 3.05 7.98
C ASP A 133 -7.07 2.24 8.17
N PRO A 134 -7.79 2.43 9.30
CA PRO A 134 -9.02 1.69 9.56
C PRO A 134 -10.11 1.89 8.51
N ILE A 135 -10.16 3.06 7.87
CA ILE A 135 -11.18 3.35 6.85
C ILE A 135 -10.92 2.48 5.62
N TYR A 136 -9.65 2.30 5.25
CA TYR A 136 -9.24 1.38 4.19
C TYR A 136 -9.45 -0.10 4.59
N THR A 137 -9.02 -0.48 5.79
CA THR A 137 -8.87 -1.89 6.17
C THR A 137 -10.18 -2.54 6.62
N LEU A 138 -11.08 -1.82 7.30
CA LEU A 138 -12.30 -2.40 7.88
C LEU A 138 -13.27 -3.00 6.84
N PRO A 139 -13.54 -2.36 5.68
CA PRO A 139 -14.40 -2.97 4.64
C PRO A 139 -13.83 -4.28 4.08
N LEU A 140 -12.50 -4.33 3.88
CA LEU A 140 -11.79 -5.53 3.44
C LEU A 140 -11.84 -6.62 4.53
N LEU A 141 -11.61 -6.25 5.78
CA LEU A 141 -11.69 -7.16 6.93
C LEU A 141 -13.10 -7.76 7.06
N GLY A 142 -14.16 -6.94 6.96
CA GLY A 142 -15.54 -7.40 7.06
C GLY A 142 -15.88 -8.44 5.99
N THR A 143 -15.47 -8.21 4.74
CA THR A 143 -15.69 -9.16 3.64
C THR A 143 -14.80 -10.40 3.74
N ALA A 144 -13.58 -10.29 4.26
CA ALA A 144 -12.71 -11.43 4.56
C ALA A 144 -13.29 -12.32 5.66
N ILE A 145 -13.78 -11.74 6.78
CA ILE A 145 -14.46 -12.48 7.85
C ILE A 145 -15.72 -13.16 7.32
N TRP A 146 -16.50 -12.47 6.48
CA TRP A 146 -17.67 -13.06 5.83
C TRP A 146 -17.28 -14.27 4.96
N ALA A 147 -16.23 -14.15 4.15
CA ALA A 147 -15.72 -15.26 3.33
C ALA A 147 -15.23 -16.43 4.17
N LEU A 148 -14.49 -16.19 5.26
CA LEU A 148 -14.00 -17.21 6.19
C LEU A 148 -15.15 -17.97 6.86
N SER A 149 -16.29 -17.30 7.06
CA SER A 149 -17.50 -17.87 7.67
C SER A 149 -18.37 -18.65 6.67
N ARG A 150 -17.98 -18.76 5.39
CA ARG A 150 -18.76 -19.42 4.34
C ARG A 150 -18.01 -20.60 3.70
N ARG A 151 -18.70 -21.73 3.59
CA ARG A 151 -18.18 -22.91 2.87
C ARG A 151 -18.39 -22.79 1.36
N ASP A 152 -19.57 -22.31 0.96
CA ASP A 152 -19.98 -22.23 -0.43
C ASP A 152 -20.07 -20.78 -0.92
N TRP A 153 -19.78 -20.61 -2.21
CA TRP A 153 -19.90 -19.32 -2.88
C TRP A 153 -21.36 -18.84 -2.90
N SER A 154 -21.57 -17.55 -2.71
CA SER A 154 -22.89 -16.92 -2.86
C SER A 154 -22.79 -15.61 -3.63
N ARG A 155 -23.84 -15.27 -4.38
CA ARG A 155 -23.91 -14.00 -5.12
C ARG A 155 -23.77 -12.77 -4.20
N PRO A 156 -24.39 -12.72 -3.00
CA PRO A 156 -24.19 -11.60 -2.07
C PRO A 156 -22.73 -11.45 -1.64
N LEU A 157 -22.04 -12.55 -1.33
CA LEU A 157 -20.62 -12.51 -0.94
C LEU A 157 -19.75 -11.93 -2.06
N GLY A 158 -19.95 -12.39 -3.29
CA GLY A 158 -19.21 -11.86 -4.45
C GLY A 158 -19.41 -10.36 -4.63
N ARG A 159 -20.67 -9.87 -4.50
CA ARG A 159 -20.96 -8.43 -4.56
C ARG A 159 -20.28 -7.66 -3.43
N GLY A 160 -20.31 -8.18 -2.21
CA GLY A 160 -19.65 -7.56 -1.06
C GLY A 160 -18.15 -7.40 -1.28
N ILE A 161 -17.48 -8.46 -1.75
CA ILE A 161 -16.04 -8.43 -2.06
C ILE A 161 -15.74 -7.42 -3.17
N THR A 162 -16.52 -7.41 -4.25
CA THR A 162 -16.34 -6.44 -5.33
C THR A 162 -16.51 -5.01 -4.82
N LEU A 163 -17.53 -4.73 -4.00
CA LEU A 163 -17.73 -3.41 -3.41
C LEU A 163 -16.57 -2.99 -2.50
N ALA A 164 -16.03 -3.91 -1.69
CA ALA A 164 -14.88 -3.62 -0.83
C ALA A 164 -13.62 -3.30 -1.65
N LEU A 165 -13.38 -3.99 -2.78
CA LEU A 165 -12.25 -3.72 -3.68
C LEU A 165 -12.42 -2.42 -4.49
N VAL A 166 -13.65 -2.12 -4.92
CA VAL A 166 -13.96 -0.83 -5.56
C VAL A 166 -13.75 0.31 -4.57
N PHE A 167 -14.25 0.16 -3.34
CA PHE A 167 -14.03 1.12 -2.27
C PHE A 167 -12.53 1.31 -1.98
N SER A 168 -11.77 0.23 -1.82
CA SER A 168 -10.34 0.31 -1.54
C SER A 168 -9.58 1.04 -2.64
N THR A 169 -9.87 0.73 -3.91
CA THR A 169 -9.24 1.39 -5.06
C THR A 169 -9.61 2.88 -5.14
N ALA A 170 -10.91 3.20 -4.96
CA ALA A 170 -11.38 4.58 -4.94
C ALA A 170 -10.78 5.38 -3.79
N TYR A 171 -10.62 4.76 -2.62
CA TYR A 171 -10.01 5.39 -1.44
C TYR A 171 -8.55 5.77 -1.68
N LEU A 172 -7.76 4.88 -2.30
CA LEU A 172 -6.37 5.19 -2.66
C LEU A 172 -6.30 6.35 -3.67
N GLY A 173 -7.13 6.32 -4.71
CA GLY A 173 -7.21 7.42 -5.69
C GLY A 173 -7.61 8.75 -5.06
N LEU A 174 -8.59 8.73 -4.14
CA LEU A 174 -9.00 9.90 -3.37
C LEU A 174 -7.86 10.42 -2.49
N GLY A 175 -7.09 9.53 -1.85
CA GLY A 175 -5.91 9.90 -1.06
C GLY A 175 -4.90 10.70 -1.88
N VAL A 176 -4.54 10.24 -3.09
CA VAL A 176 -3.62 10.95 -4.00
C VAL A 176 -4.16 12.32 -4.39
N MET A 177 -5.46 12.40 -4.70
CA MET A 177 -6.09 13.68 -5.06
C MET A 177 -6.06 14.68 -3.89
N LEU A 178 -6.40 14.23 -2.67
CA LEU A 178 -6.37 15.08 -1.47
C LEU A 178 -4.95 15.49 -1.09
N GLN A 179 -3.97 14.61 -1.31
CA GLN A 179 -2.56 14.94 -1.14
C GLN A 179 -2.13 16.10 -2.04
N ALA A 180 -2.42 16.02 -3.34
CA ALA A 180 -2.10 17.08 -4.28
C ALA A 180 -2.78 18.41 -3.89
N GLN A 181 -4.01 18.36 -3.39
CA GLN A 181 -4.71 19.53 -2.87
C GLN A 181 -4.04 20.09 -1.60
N ALA A 182 -3.57 19.24 -0.70
CA ALA A 182 -2.83 19.65 0.50
C ALA A 182 -1.52 20.36 0.14
N GLU A 183 -0.75 19.82 -0.80
CA GLU A 183 0.49 20.43 -1.29
C GLU A 183 0.24 21.79 -1.94
N TYR A 184 -0.82 21.89 -2.76
CA TYR A 184 -1.22 23.16 -3.37
C TYR A 184 -1.58 24.23 -2.32
N ARG A 185 -2.39 23.88 -1.32
CA ARG A 185 -2.74 24.78 -0.21
C ARG A 185 -1.51 25.19 0.60
N ALA A 186 -0.63 24.25 0.90
CA ALA A 186 0.59 24.50 1.66
C ALA A 186 1.53 25.48 0.94
N LYS A 187 1.73 25.33 -0.38
CA LYS A 187 2.52 26.29 -1.17
C LYS A 187 1.99 27.72 -1.02
N ALA A 188 0.67 27.90 -1.05
CA ALA A 188 0.05 29.21 -0.86
C ALA A 188 0.23 29.75 0.58
N ILE A 189 0.20 28.88 1.59
CA ILE A 189 0.43 29.26 2.99
C ILE A 189 1.88 29.66 3.22
N PHE A 190 2.85 28.87 2.72
CA PHE A 190 4.28 29.21 2.80
C PHE A 190 4.59 30.53 2.11
N ALA A 191 4.05 30.76 0.90
CA ALA A 191 4.23 32.02 0.18
C ALA A 191 3.69 33.23 0.96
N LYS A 192 2.52 33.10 1.61
CA LYS A 192 1.96 34.16 2.48
C LYS A 192 2.81 34.41 3.73
N ALA A 193 3.49 33.39 4.23
CA ALA A 193 4.42 33.49 5.35
C ALA A 193 5.80 34.04 4.93
N GLY A 194 6.01 34.34 3.64
CA GLY A 194 7.30 34.80 3.12
C GLY A 194 8.36 33.70 2.99
N ILE A 195 7.95 32.43 3.02
CA ILE A 195 8.83 31.26 2.90
C ILE A 195 8.82 30.79 1.44
N SER A 196 9.98 30.83 0.80
CA SER A 196 10.17 30.31 -0.56
C SER A 196 10.60 28.84 -0.49
N THR A 197 9.64 27.93 -0.74
CA THR A 197 9.93 26.49 -0.71
C THR A 197 10.34 25.98 -2.09
N ASP A 198 11.45 25.24 -2.16
CA ASP A 198 11.93 24.57 -3.37
C ASP A 198 11.04 23.37 -3.73
N SER A 199 10.57 22.67 -2.69
CA SER A 199 9.68 21.52 -2.81
C SER A 199 8.76 21.42 -1.61
N VAL A 200 7.58 20.84 -1.84
CA VAL A 200 6.54 20.66 -0.82
C VAL A 200 6.00 19.25 -0.95
N PHE A 201 6.00 18.51 0.15
CA PHE A 201 5.55 17.13 0.23
C PHE A 201 4.47 17.00 1.30
N ALA A 202 3.31 16.45 0.95
CA ALA A 202 2.27 16.13 1.92
C ALA A 202 2.26 14.64 2.26
N ILE A 203 2.07 14.30 3.53
CA ILE A 203 1.99 12.92 4.02
C ILE A 203 0.68 12.80 4.81
N ALA A 204 -0.08 11.74 4.54
CA ALA A 204 -1.29 11.43 5.28
C ALA A 204 -0.97 11.25 6.77
N ALA A 205 -1.73 11.91 7.64
CA ALA A 205 -1.62 11.73 9.07
C ALA A 205 -2.18 10.34 9.49
N PRO A 206 -1.90 9.89 10.72
CA PRO A 206 -2.36 8.59 11.18
C PRO A 206 -3.87 8.38 11.03
N PHE A 207 -4.25 7.19 10.55
CA PHE A 207 -5.62 6.66 10.53
C PHE A 207 -6.62 7.32 9.56
N ASN A 208 -6.21 8.30 8.74
CA ASN A 208 -7.13 8.98 7.83
C ASN A 208 -6.43 9.76 6.69
N ILE A 209 -7.19 10.12 5.65
CA ILE A 209 -6.77 10.98 4.52
C ILE A 209 -7.30 12.42 4.62
N VAL A 210 -7.76 12.86 5.79
CA VAL A 210 -8.34 14.20 6.02
C VAL A 210 -7.29 15.16 6.60
N LEU A 211 -6.43 14.65 7.48
CA LEU A 211 -5.35 15.36 8.12
C LEU A 211 -4.04 15.04 7.42
N TRP A 212 -3.24 16.07 7.16
CA TRP A 212 -2.00 15.98 6.39
C TRP A 212 -0.88 16.69 7.13
N LYS A 213 0.28 16.05 7.22
CA LYS A 213 1.54 16.71 7.56
C LYS A 213 2.20 17.12 6.27
N VAL A 214 2.48 18.40 6.11
CA VAL A 214 3.16 18.94 4.94
C VAL A 214 4.54 19.44 5.34
N ILE A 215 5.53 19.10 4.53
CA ILE A 215 6.93 19.47 4.71
C ILE A 215 7.32 20.35 3.53
N GLY A 216 7.70 21.60 3.81
CA GLY A 216 8.28 22.50 2.83
C GLY A 216 9.80 22.56 3.00
N LEU A 217 10.57 22.33 1.95
CA LEU A 217 12.02 22.48 1.96
C LEU A 217 12.41 23.87 1.46
N GLU A 218 13.28 24.56 2.18
CA GLU A 218 13.83 25.87 1.84
C GLU A 218 15.34 25.81 2.09
N GLU A 219 16.14 25.73 1.02
CA GLU A 219 17.61 25.56 1.11
C GLU A 219 17.98 24.40 2.07
N ASP A 220 18.56 24.71 3.23
CA ASP A 220 19.00 23.75 4.26
C ASP A 220 18.00 23.60 5.43
N ARG A 221 16.78 24.15 5.32
CA ARG A 221 15.74 24.11 6.35
C ARG A 221 14.50 23.37 5.86
N TYR A 222 13.81 22.74 6.80
CA TYR A 222 12.47 22.20 6.55
C TYR A 222 11.45 22.89 7.44
N HIS A 223 10.25 23.09 6.91
CA HIS A 223 9.13 23.71 7.60
C HIS A 223 7.98 22.70 7.69
N ASN A 224 7.40 22.56 8.87
CA ASN A 224 6.26 21.67 9.06
C ASN A 224 4.96 22.47 9.12
N LEU A 225 3.94 21.94 8.44
CA LEU A 225 2.60 22.47 8.42
C LEU A 225 1.60 21.32 8.59
N TYR A 226 0.61 21.49 9.45
CA TYR A 226 -0.47 20.51 9.59
C TYR A 226 -1.74 21.09 8.97
N LEU A 227 -2.30 20.37 8.00
CA LEU A 227 -3.50 20.79 7.27
C LEU A 227 -4.64 19.80 7.47
N SER A 228 -5.85 20.34 7.65
CA SER A 228 -7.09 19.57 7.58
C SER A 228 -7.81 19.93 6.29
N MET A 229 -8.33 18.93 5.57
CA MET A 229 -9.12 19.17 4.37
C MET A 229 -10.39 19.99 4.64
N PHE A 230 -10.93 19.91 5.87
CA PHE A 230 -12.10 20.68 6.31
C PHE A 230 -11.74 21.92 7.16
N GLY A 231 -10.47 22.09 7.52
CA GLY A 231 -10.01 23.20 8.36
C GLY A 231 -9.80 24.48 7.56
N ASN A 232 -9.95 25.63 8.23
CA ASN A 232 -9.64 26.94 7.65
C ASN A 232 -8.13 27.19 7.70
N ASP A 233 -7.54 27.61 6.59
CA ASP A 233 -6.09 27.81 6.42
C ASP A 233 -5.50 28.88 7.36
N GLN A 234 -6.35 29.74 7.94
CA GLN A 234 -5.92 30.79 8.87
C GLN A 234 -5.46 30.27 10.25
N GLN A 235 -5.78 29.03 10.60
CA GLN A 235 -5.35 28.41 11.87
C GLN A 235 -4.09 27.54 11.71
N ALA A 236 -3.53 27.46 10.51
CA ALA A 236 -2.38 26.61 10.25
C ALA A 236 -1.10 27.27 10.79
N SER A 237 -0.55 26.73 11.88
CA SER A 237 0.74 27.17 12.42
C SER A 237 1.88 26.56 11.61
N VAL A 238 2.69 27.42 10.99
CA VAL A 238 3.97 27.01 10.40
C VAL A 238 4.98 26.91 11.54
N ASN A 239 5.45 25.70 11.81
CA ASN A 239 6.49 25.47 12.80
C ASN A 239 7.82 25.32 12.08
N PRO A 240 8.84 26.16 12.38
CA PRO A 240 10.18 25.97 11.85
C PRO A 240 10.71 24.62 12.32
N GLY A 241 11.22 23.82 11.40
CA GLY A 241 12.02 22.63 11.70
C GLY A 241 13.49 23.00 11.93
N ASP A 242 14.24 22.09 12.53
CA ASP A 242 15.69 22.22 12.68
C ASP A 242 16.40 22.20 11.31
N LYS A 243 17.69 22.56 11.24
CA LYS A 243 18.47 22.43 10.00
C LYS A 243 18.46 20.97 9.52
N MET A 244 18.39 20.75 8.20
CA MET A 244 18.67 19.44 7.64
C MET A 244 20.11 19.07 8.02
N ALA A 245 20.27 17.97 8.77
CA ALA A 245 21.59 17.38 8.99
C ALA A 245 22.07 16.78 7.66
N MET A 246 22.74 17.59 6.84
CA MET A 246 23.61 17.08 5.77
C MET A 246 24.85 16.45 6.41
N GLU A 247 24.70 15.32 7.10
CA GLU A 247 25.82 14.38 7.23
C GLU A 247 25.86 13.58 5.92
N MET A 248 26.56 14.19 4.96
CA MET A 248 27.03 13.52 3.76
C MET A 248 27.88 12.31 4.19
N VAL A 249 27.35 11.11 3.99
CA VAL A 249 28.14 9.89 3.93
C VAL A 249 29.12 10.04 2.76
N GLY A 250 30.37 10.37 3.09
CA GLY A 250 31.51 10.26 2.19
C GLY A 250 32.05 8.84 2.08
#